data_AF-A0A349E5A7-F1
#
_entry.id   AF-A0A349E5A7-F1
#
_cell.length_a   1.000
_cell.length_b   1.000
_cell.length_c   1.000
_cell.angle_alpha   90.00
_cell.angle_beta   90.00
_cell.angle_gamma   90.00
#
_symmetry.space_group_name_H-M   'P 1'
#
loop_
_entity.id
_entity.type
_entity.pdbx_description
1 polymer ?
#
loop_
_entity_poly.entity_id
_entity_poly.type
_entity_poly.pdbx_seq_one_letter_code
_entity_poly.pdbx_strand_id
1 'polypeptide(L)'
;MRIRAIFQHVHAPIKEKEYRFILTQAPLNSGLMFRHALLQEIAYESLLRKERLSFHKQVANMLRDKYPKTIARSPEEFARHCEGGGEYEAAAIYYLKAGEQAILKSASIEAVDLISKTLSL
;
A
#
# COMPACT_ATOMS: atom_id res chain seq x y z
N MET A 1 0.63 6.73 -11.53
CA MET A 1 0.99 6.03 -10.27
C MET A 1 1.09 7.08 -9.15
N ARG A 2 0.00 7.33 -8.41
CA ARG A 2 -0.07 8.32 -7.32
C ARG A 2 -0.69 7.67 -6.09
N ILE A 3 0.13 7.05 -5.26
CA ILE A 3 -0.31 6.61 -3.92
C ILE A 3 -0.36 7.86 -3.05
N ARG A 4 -1.56 8.37 -2.80
CA ARG A 4 -1.81 9.49 -1.88
C ARG A 4 -2.01 8.95 -0.47
N ALA A 5 -1.25 9.55 0.46
CA ALA A 5 -1.58 9.72 1.86
C ALA A 5 -1.91 8.45 2.66
N ILE A 6 -0.89 7.83 3.27
CA ILE A 6 -0.86 7.53 4.71
C ILE A 6 0.62 7.49 5.15
N PHE A 7 1.16 8.63 5.56
CA PHE A 7 2.48 8.68 6.22
C PHE A 7 2.45 9.60 7.46
N GLN A 8 1.27 9.82 8.05
CA GLN A 8 1.13 10.65 9.26
C GLN A 8 1.09 9.85 10.57
N HIS A 9 1.02 8.51 10.56
CA HIS A 9 0.80 7.73 11.79
C HIS A 9 1.70 6.50 12.01
N VAL A 10 2.76 6.30 11.22
CA VAL A 10 3.74 5.22 11.47
C VAL A 10 5.02 5.84 12.05
N HIS A 11 5.00 6.14 13.34
CA HIS A 11 6.22 6.47 14.08
C HIS A 11 6.95 5.18 14.47
N ALA A 12 8.08 4.92 13.81
CA ALA A 12 9.20 4.17 14.41
C ALA A 12 10.30 5.19 14.79
N PRO A 13 11.06 4.98 15.88
CA PRO A 13 11.88 6.02 16.50
C PRO A 13 13.21 6.14 15.75
N ILE A 14 13.25 6.96 14.70
CA ILE A 14 14.49 7.23 13.99
C ILE A 14 14.63 8.77 13.87
N LYS A 15 15.81 9.30 14.20
CA LYS A 15 16.06 10.67 14.67
C LYS A 15 15.74 11.77 13.63
N GLU A 16 14.98 12.77 14.06
CA GLU A 16 14.26 13.82 13.31
C GLU A 16 15.05 14.70 12.31
N LYS A 17 16.40 14.69 12.32
CA LYS A 17 17.22 15.64 11.53
C LYS A 17 17.72 15.13 10.17
N GLU A 18 17.66 13.83 9.89
CA GLU A 18 18.18 13.23 8.64
C GLU A 18 17.13 13.10 7.50
N TYR A 19 15.86 13.48 7.72
CA TYR A 19 14.75 13.18 6.77
C TYR A 19 14.35 14.27 5.78
N ARG A 20 14.88 15.49 5.91
CA ARG A 20 15.03 16.33 4.70
C ARG A 20 15.92 15.53 3.73
N PHE A 21 16.25 15.92 2.52
CA PHE A 21 16.94 15.00 1.58
C PHE A 21 16.16 13.76 1.10
N ILE A 22 15.54 12.92 1.95
CA ILE A 22 14.83 11.70 1.53
C ILE A 22 13.31 11.90 1.46
N LEU A 23 12.71 12.61 2.42
CA LEU A 23 11.27 12.89 2.44
C LEU A 23 10.97 14.33 2.00
N THR A 24 9.82 14.52 1.37
CA THR A 24 9.24 15.82 1.01
C THR A 24 7.78 15.88 1.45
N GLN A 25 7.25 17.09 1.60
CA GLN A 25 5.83 17.27 1.84
C GLN A 25 5.03 16.85 0.60
N ALA A 26 3.94 16.11 0.82
CA ALA A 26 2.97 15.86 -0.23
C ALA A 26 2.38 17.19 -0.70
N PRO A 27 2.11 17.38 -2.00
CA PRO A 27 1.69 18.67 -2.58
C PRO A 27 0.34 19.22 -2.08
N LEU A 28 -0.34 18.54 -1.14
CA LEU A 28 -1.56 19.01 -0.49
C LEU A 28 -1.50 18.90 1.05
N ASN A 29 -0.31 18.97 1.67
CA ASN A 29 -0.12 18.84 3.13
C ASN A 29 -0.72 17.57 3.76
N SER A 30 -0.94 16.53 2.95
CA SER A 30 -1.53 15.25 3.37
C SER A 30 -0.52 14.27 3.97
N GLY A 31 0.64 14.78 4.44
CA GLY A 31 1.72 13.99 5.01
C GLY A 31 3.04 14.08 4.23
N LEU A 32 3.95 13.16 4.55
CA LEU A 32 5.28 13.05 3.94
C LEU A 32 5.28 11.98 2.84
N MET A 33 6.10 12.18 1.81
CA MET A 33 6.34 11.22 0.75
C MET A 33 7.84 11.15 0.47
N PHE A 34 8.33 10.02 -0.05
CA PHE A 34 9.69 9.93 -0.56
C PHE A 34 9.88 10.87 -1.74
N ARG A 35 11.02 11.57 -1.79
CA ARG A 35 11.38 12.46 -2.91
C ARG A 35 11.61 11.72 -4.22
N HIS A 36 12.17 10.52 -4.11
CA HIS A 36 12.54 9.68 -5.25
C HIS A 36 12.08 8.25 -5.01
N ALA A 37 11.50 7.63 -6.04
CA ALA A 37 11.06 6.23 -6.00
C ALA A 37 12.22 5.28 -5.65
N LEU A 38 13.44 5.56 -6.14
CA LEU A 38 14.64 4.77 -5.83
C LEU A 38 15.02 4.83 -4.33
N LEU A 39 14.83 5.98 -3.67
CA LEU A 39 15.12 6.07 -2.23
C LEU A 39 14.09 5.30 -1.41
N GLN A 40 12.84 5.28 -1.85
CA GLN A 40 11.81 4.43 -1.25
C GLN A 40 12.15 2.95 -1.42
N GLU A 41 12.59 2.56 -2.61
CA GLU A 41 12.99 1.18 -2.94
C GLU A 41 14.19 0.74 -2.09
N ILE A 42 15.26 1.53 -2.04
CA ILE A 42 16.45 1.24 -1.21
C ILE A 42 16.08 1.16 0.27
N ALA A 43 15.26 2.09 0.77
CA ALA A 43 14.81 2.06 2.16
C ALA A 43 13.89 0.86 2.45
N TYR A 44 13.10 0.43 1.48
CA TYR A 44 12.22 -0.73 1.62
C TYR A 44 13.02 -2.04 1.58
N GLU A 45 13.99 -2.16 0.68
CA GLU A 45 14.87 -3.33 0.55
C GLU A 45 15.81 -3.49 1.75
N SER A 46 16.25 -2.38 2.37
CA SER A 46 17.13 -2.42 3.54
C SER A 46 16.46 -2.91 4.82
N LEU A 47 15.12 -2.89 4.89
CA LEU A 47 14.37 -3.38 6.05
C LEU A 47 14.44 -4.90 6.17
N LEU A 48 14.45 -5.43 7.39
CA LEU A 48 14.32 -6.86 7.60
C LEU A 48 12.93 -7.34 7.16
N ARG A 49 12.83 -8.61 6.71
CA ARG A 49 11.55 -9.23 6.31
C ARG A 49 10.45 -9.07 7.36
N LYS A 50 10.80 -9.22 8.65
CA LYS A 50 9.88 -9.07 9.79
C LYS A 50 9.35 -7.64 9.93
N GLU A 51 10.20 -6.65 9.67
CA GLU A 51 9.83 -5.23 9.74
C GLU A 51 8.89 -4.86 8.59
N ARG A 52 9.19 -5.30 7.37
CA ARG A 52 8.30 -5.12 6.21
C ARG A 52 6.91 -5.68 6.49
N LEU A 53 6.84 -6.93 6.95
CA LEU A 53 5.57 -7.58 7.29
C LEU A 53 4.79 -6.80 8.36
N SER A 54 5.48 -6.31 9.40
CA SER A 54 4.88 -5.48 10.45
C SER A 54 4.31 -4.17 9.90
N PHE A 55 5.05 -3.47 9.04
CA PHE A 55 4.56 -2.22 8.44
C PHE A 55 3.35 -2.44 7.54
N HIS A 56 3.37 -3.50 6.72
CA HIS A 56 2.23 -3.86 5.88
C HIS A 56 0.98 -4.15 6.70
N LYS A 57 1.09 -4.91 7.80
CA LYS A 57 -0.02 -5.13 8.74
C LYS A 57 -0.55 -3.85 9.37
N GLN A 58 0.34 -2.97 9.82
CA GLN A 58 -0.06 -1.69 10.42
C GLN A 58 -0.84 -0.82 9.44
N VAL A 59 -0.39 -0.74 8.17
CA VAL A 59 -1.11 0.00 7.12
C VAL A 59 -2.44 -0.67 6.79
N ALA A 60 -2.49 -2.00 6.65
CA ALA A 60 -3.74 -2.72 6.40
C ALA A 60 -4.77 -2.46 7.51
N ASN A 61 -4.38 -2.60 8.78
CA ASN A 61 -5.27 -2.34 9.92
C ASN A 61 -5.77 -0.89 9.93
N MET A 62 -4.88 0.08 9.74
CA MET A 62 -5.28 1.49 9.72
C MET A 62 -6.20 1.83 8.54
N LEU A 63 -5.98 1.24 7.36
CA LEU A 63 -6.90 1.38 6.21
C LEU A 63 -8.28 0.80 6.53
N ARG A 64 -8.31 -0.39 7.15
CA ARG A 64 -9.54 -1.09 7.54
C ARG A 64 -10.36 -0.28 8.53
N ASP A 65 -9.69 0.28 9.54
CA ASP A 65 -10.34 0.97 10.65
C ASP A 65 -10.78 2.39 10.29
N LYS A 66 -9.94 3.13 9.55
CA LYS A 66 -10.13 4.57 9.34
C LYS A 66 -10.56 4.95 7.93
N TYR A 67 -10.29 4.10 6.94
CA TYR A 67 -10.47 4.44 5.52
C TYR A 67 -11.21 3.37 4.70
N PRO A 68 -12.36 2.83 5.17
CA PRO A 68 -13.09 1.79 4.43
C PRO A 68 -13.58 2.27 3.06
N LYS A 69 -13.89 3.57 2.91
CA LYS A 69 -14.24 4.17 1.62
C LYS A 69 -13.08 4.18 0.62
N THR A 70 -11.84 4.28 1.10
CA THR A 70 -10.66 4.19 0.25
C THR A 70 -10.46 2.76 -0.23
N ILE A 71 -10.62 1.78 0.66
CA ILE A 71 -10.58 0.36 0.31
C ILE A 71 -11.62 0.04 -0.77
N ALA A 72 -12.84 0.55 -0.64
CA ALA A 72 -13.89 0.32 -1.63
C ALA A 72 -13.57 0.92 -3.02
N ARG A 73 -12.81 2.02 -3.07
CA ARG A 73 -12.43 2.70 -4.33
C ARG A 73 -11.25 2.06 -5.05
N SER A 74 -10.32 1.50 -4.27
CA SER A 74 -9.11 0.83 -4.76
C SER A 74 -8.82 -0.42 -3.93
N PRO A 75 -9.59 -1.50 -4.12
CA PRO A 75 -9.42 -2.74 -3.37
C PRO A 75 -8.01 -3.35 -3.52
N GLU A 76 -7.39 -3.20 -4.69
CA GLU A 76 -6.06 -3.68 -5.04
C GLU A 76 -4.94 -3.08 -4.17
N GLU A 77 -5.09 -1.81 -3.79
CA GLU A 77 -4.12 -1.12 -2.92
C GLU A 77 -4.15 -1.71 -1.51
N PHE A 78 -5.35 -2.00 -1.00
CA PHE A 78 -5.53 -2.67 0.28
C PHE A 78 -5.05 -4.13 0.23
N ALA A 79 -5.38 -4.86 -0.83
CA ALA A 79 -4.97 -6.25 -1.04
C ALA A 79 -3.45 -6.42 -0.98
N ARG A 80 -2.70 -5.50 -1.61
CA ARG A 80 -1.23 -5.46 -1.55
C ARG A 80 -0.69 -5.27 -0.13
N HIS A 81 -1.37 -4.49 0.71
CA HIS A 81 -0.98 -4.34 2.12
C HIS A 81 -1.30 -5.60 2.93
N CYS A 82 -2.42 -6.26 2.67
CA CYS A 82 -2.72 -7.57 3.27
C CYS A 82 -1.69 -8.64 2.85
N GLU A 83 -1.35 -8.74 1.57
CA GLU A 83 -0.36 -9.70 1.04
C GLU A 83 1.00 -9.48 1.69
N GLY A 84 1.51 -8.25 1.67
CA GLY A 84 2.79 -7.92 2.31
C GLY A 84 2.77 -8.14 3.83
N GLY A 85 1.59 -8.12 4.44
CA GLY A 85 1.35 -8.43 5.85
C GLY A 85 1.17 -9.92 6.14
N GLY A 86 1.11 -10.79 5.12
CA GLY A 86 0.84 -12.21 5.28
C GLY A 86 -0.63 -12.55 5.58
N GLU A 87 -1.57 -11.62 5.35
CA GLU A 87 -3.02 -11.85 5.41
C GLU A 87 -3.52 -12.28 4.03
N TYR A 88 -3.05 -13.43 3.54
CA TYR A 88 -3.27 -13.89 2.16
C TYR A 88 -4.75 -14.09 1.79
N GLU A 89 -5.56 -14.61 2.71
CA GLU A 89 -7.01 -14.76 2.48
C GLU A 89 -7.69 -13.41 2.24
N ALA A 90 -7.37 -12.40 3.08
CA ALA A 90 -7.88 -11.06 2.87
C ALA A 90 -7.35 -10.47 1.56
N ALA A 91 -6.07 -10.65 1.24
CA ALA A 91 -5.50 -10.18 -0.01
C ALA A 91 -6.23 -10.77 -1.23
N ALA A 92 -6.50 -12.08 -1.23
CA ALA A 92 -7.22 -12.76 -2.30
C ALA A 92 -8.64 -12.17 -2.49
N ILE A 93 -9.39 -12.00 -1.40
CA ILE A 93 -10.73 -11.41 -1.45
C ILE A 93 -10.72 -10.02 -2.08
N TYR A 94 -9.75 -9.18 -1.74
CA TYR A 94 -9.70 -7.81 -2.23
C TYR A 94 -9.08 -7.68 -3.62
N TYR A 95 -8.18 -8.57 -4.04
CA TYR A 95 -7.75 -8.66 -5.44
C TYR A 95 -8.89 -9.10 -6.35
N LEU A 96 -9.72 -10.07 -5.91
CA LEU A 96 -10.91 -10.47 -6.67
C LEU A 96 -11.87 -9.30 -6.85
N LYS A 97 -12.17 -8.57 -5.77
CA LYS A 97 -13.01 -7.35 -5.83
C LYS A 97 -12.46 -6.30 -6.77
N ALA A 98 -11.14 -6.10 -6.79
CA ALA A 98 -10.50 -5.18 -7.73
C ALA A 98 -10.69 -5.65 -9.18
N GLY A 99 -10.51 -6.95 -9.42
CA GLY A 99 -10.74 -7.56 -10.74
C GLY A 99 -12.19 -7.38 -11.21
N GLU A 100 -13.16 -7.63 -10.34
CA GLU A 100 -14.59 -7.37 -10.62
C GLU A 100 -14.85 -5.90 -10.97
N GLN A 101 -14.24 -4.95 -10.24
CA GLN A 101 -14.33 -3.53 -10.57
C GLN A 101 -13.70 -3.18 -11.91
N ALA A 102 -12.58 -3.81 -12.27
CA ALA A 102 -11.93 -3.64 -13.56
C ALA A 102 -12.82 -4.16 -14.71
N ILE A 103 -13.49 -5.30 -14.52
CA ILE A 103 -14.50 -5.82 -15.47
C ILE A 103 -15.61 -4.79 -15.71
N LEU A 104 -16.16 -4.22 -14.64
CA LEU A 104 -17.23 -3.20 -14.76
C LEU A 104 -16.78 -1.92 -15.48
N LYS A 105 -15.47 -1.65 -15.51
CA LYS A 105 -14.86 -0.52 -16.22
C LYS A 105 -14.37 -0.90 -17.63
N SER A 106 -14.65 -2.12 -18.10
CA SER A 106 -14.13 -2.66 -19.37
C SER A 106 -12.60 -2.69 -19.45
N ALA A 107 -11.92 -2.78 -18.31
CA ALA A 107 -10.46 -2.87 -18.22
C ALA A 107 -10.04 -4.36 -18.18
N SER A 108 -10.22 -5.07 -19.30
CA SER A 108 -10.08 -6.54 -19.35
C SER A 108 -8.68 -7.05 -18.99
N ILE A 109 -7.62 -6.34 -19.38
CA ILE A 109 -6.24 -6.73 -19.05
C ILE A 109 -6.02 -6.63 -17.53
N GLU A 110 -6.38 -5.49 -16.94
CA GLU A 110 -6.26 -5.26 -15.50
C GLU A 110 -7.10 -6.27 -14.69
N ALA A 111 -8.29 -6.61 -15.17
CA ALA A 111 -9.12 -7.64 -14.56
C ALA A 111 -8.42 -9.02 -14.54
N VAL A 112 -7.85 -9.43 -15.68
CA VAL A 112 -7.12 -10.71 -15.78
C VAL A 112 -5.92 -10.72 -14.84
N ASP A 113 -5.15 -9.63 -14.78
CA ASP A 113 -3.99 -9.52 -13.89
C ASP A 113 -4.40 -9.64 -12.42
N LEU A 114 -5.45 -8.92 -11.99
CA LEU A 114 -5.93 -8.93 -10.61
C LEU A 114 -6.54 -10.28 -10.19
N ILE A 115 -7.30 -10.92 -11.08
CA ILE A 115 -7.88 -12.25 -10.82
C ILE A 115 -6.78 -13.32 -10.81
N SER A 116 -5.83 -13.25 -11.74
CA SER A 116 -4.67 -14.15 -11.74
C SER A 116 -3.84 -13.99 -10.46
N LYS A 117 -3.68 -12.74 -9.99
CA LYS A 117 -3.02 -12.46 -8.72
C LYS A 117 -3.72 -13.14 -7.56
N THR A 118 -5.05 -13.10 -7.52
CA THR A 118 -5.87 -13.79 -6.50
C THR A 118 -5.55 -15.29 -6.44
N LEU A 119 -5.44 -15.95 -7.60
CA LEU A 119 -5.15 -17.38 -7.70
C LEU A 119 -3.70 -17.77 -7.35
N SER A 120 -2.79 -16.79 -7.36
CA SER A 120 -1.36 -16.99 -7.11
C SER A 120 -0.94 -16.79 -5.65
N LEU A 121 -1.86 -16.31 -4.80
CA LEU A 121 -1.63 -16.11 -3.36
C LEU A 121 -1.71 -17.42 -2.59
#